data_AF-A0AAU4WMD3-F1
#
_entry.id   AF-A0AAU4WMD3-F1
#
_cell.length_a   1.000
_cell.length_b   1.000
_cell.length_c   1.000
_cell.angle_alpha   90.00
_cell.angle_beta   90.00
_cell.angle_gamma   90.00
#
_symmetry.space_group_name_H-M   'P 1'
#
loop_
_entity.id
_entity.type
_entity.pdbx_description
1 polymer ?
#
loop_
_entity_poly.entity_id
_entity_poly.type
_entity_poly.pdbx_seq_one_letter_code
_entity_poly.pdbx_strand_id
1 'polypeptide(L)'
;MAGTDDAVAAGDDALYVLTAVLLTPAKFPSVLGDDYPEACATLGLAPLADGYGLVLGQDGAGARWTVVIDDVSLVAVAIASWDCGMEYELSPDEGAVVSALPGWPLALSVSAPGVPDPHDPEHDPEIMDGPPLTPPNTETWGPAQRRLGADEIALQWASWREQIDDSAFLTDDADDVGGASAAEGADGTNADSTPAPTTTDSGDAATATASGSDTEAQSTRAPHAGIRRVLAEVRAYVDSPPPLGRVRSAFASGDARTLRADGPGWSMVARTDDIAFVLLDDEPGEVLPVGRGPELPGLLEALDKMAVRPS
;
A
#
# COMPACT_ATOMS: atom_id res chain seq x y z
N MET A 1 -17.47 28.39 35.73
CA MET A 1 -17.51 29.61 34.91
C MET A 1 -16.33 30.47 35.33
N ALA A 2 -15.61 31.01 34.34
CA ALA A 2 -14.20 31.44 34.33
C ALA A 2 -13.27 30.22 34.16
N GLY A 3 -12.80 29.87 32.96
CA GLY A 3 -12.56 30.70 31.77
C GLY A 3 -11.09 30.50 31.44
N THR A 4 -10.82 29.47 30.65
CA THR A 4 -9.54 29.19 30.01
C THR A 4 -9.14 30.40 29.17
N ASP A 5 -8.06 31.05 29.56
CA ASP A 5 -7.37 32.05 28.74
C ASP A 5 -5.87 31.79 28.90
N ASP A 6 -5.44 30.68 28.30
CA ASP A 6 -4.03 30.40 27.97
C ASP A 6 -3.97 30.05 26.46
N ALA A 7 -4.77 30.75 25.66
CA ALA A 7 -4.46 30.90 24.25
C ALA A 7 -3.31 31.93 24.19
N VAL A 8 -2.09 31.44 24.41
CA VAL A 8 -0.89 32.15 23.96
C VAL A 8 -1.12 32.45 22.48
N ALA A 9 -1.41 33.71 22.18
CA ALA A 9 -1.33 34.25 20.84
C ALA A 9 0.13 34.11 20.43
N ALA A 10 0.45 32.95 19.87
CA ALA A 10 1.58 32.80 19.00
C ALA A 10 1.44 33.95 17.99
N GLY A 11 2.44 34.83 17.89
CA GLY A 11 2.33 36.05 17.08
C GLY A 11 1.90 35.71 15.64
N ASP A 12 1.43 36.70 14.87
CA ASP A 12 0.93 36.47 13.50
C ASP A 12 1.87 35.62 12.61
N ASP A 13 3.16 35.56 12.92
CA ASP A 13 4.19 34.75 12.22
C ASP A 13 4.39 33.31 12.76
N ALA A 14 3.62 32.86 13.75
CA ALA A 14 3.81 31.55 14.37
C ALA A 14 3.07 30.42 13.64
N LEU A 15 3.76 29.29 13.44
CA LEU A 15 3.19 28.11 12.83
C LEU A 15 2.46 27.24 13.86
N TYR A 16 1.15 27.10 13.69
CA TYR A 16 0.33 26.11 14.38
C TYR A 16 0.52 24.74 13.74
N VAL A 17 1.23 23.85 14.42
CA VAL A 17 1.51 22.48 13.96
C VAL A 17 0.23 21.64 13.97
N LEU A 18 -0.12 21.06 12.82
CA LEU A 18 -1.25 20.14 12.69
C LEU A 18 -0.79 18.69 12.71
N THR A 19 0.32 18.39 12.03
CA THR A 19 0.91 17.05 11.99
C THR A 19 2.38 17.12 11.57
N ALA A 20 3.08 16.01 11.76
CA ALA A 20 4.42 15.82 11.23
C ALA A 20 4.57 14.43 10.62
N VAL A 21 5.41 14.33 9.59
CA VAL A 21 5.73 13.06 8.93
C VAL A 21 7.23 12.95 8.68
N LEU A 22 7.73 11.72 8.62
CA LEU A 22 9.11 11.47 8.21
C LEU A 22 9.19 11.37 6.69
N LEU A 23 10.26 11.93 6.12
CA LEU A 23 10.67 11.79 4.73
C LEU A 23 12.11 11.26 4.73
N THR A 24 12.27 9.96 4.96
CA THR A 24 13.56 9.27 5.05
C THR A 24 13.62 8.11 4.06
N PRO A 25 14.81 7.60 3.73
CA PRO A 25 14.97 6.37 2.96
C PRO A 25 14.16 5.18 3.47
N ALA A 26 13.93 5.07 4.78
CA ALA A 26 13.18 3.97 5.38
C ALA A 26 11.66 4.23 5.45
N LYS A 27 11.26 5.50 5.61
CA LYS A 27 9.85 5.88 5.85
C LYS A 27 9.57 7.24 5.22
N PHE A 28 8.64 7.25 4.28
CA PHE A 28 8.08 8.46 3.67
C PHE A 28 6.63 8.22 3.28
N PRO A 29 5.81 9.28 3.08
CA PRO A 29 4.45 9.13 2.61
C PRO A 29 4.46 8.58 1.18
N SER A 30 4.02 7.34 0.99
CA SER A 30 4.12 6.66 -0.31
C SER A 30 3.34 7.38 -1.41
N VAL A 31 2.35 8.19 -1.07
CA VAL A 31 1.62 9.01 -2.06
C VAL A 31 2.58 9.91 -2.88
N LEU A 32 3.70 10.34 -2.30
CA LEU A 32 4.65 11.29 -2.89
C LEU A 32 5.61 10.69 -3.94
N GLY A 33 5.76 9.36 -4.00
CA GLY A 33 6.68 8.72 -4.96
C GLY A 33 6.82 7.21 -4.74
N ASP A 34 7.39 6.52 -5.73
CA ASP A 34 7.72 5.08 -5.65
C ASP A 34 9.00 4.83 -4.83
N ASP A 35 9.83 5.85 -4.64
CA ASP A 35 11.05 5.80 -3.83
C ASP A 35 11.38 7.13 -3.16
N TYR A 36 12.38 7.11 -2.28
CA TYR A 36 12.75 8.27 -1.47
C TYR A 36 13.24 9.46 -2.32
N PRO A 37 14.15 9.27 -3.30
CA PRO A 37 14.54 10.35 -4.21
C PRO A 37 13.37 10.99 -4.97
N GLU A 38 12.41 10.19 -5.47
CA GLU A 38 11.21 10.73 -6.13
C GLU A 38 10.35 11.56 -5.16
N ALA A 39 10.15 11.06 -3.94
CA ALA A 39 9.40 11.79 -2.91
C ALA A 39 10.07 13.12 -2.52
N CYS A 40 11.41 13.17 -2.45
CA CYS A 40 12.16 14.41 -2.26
C CYS A 40 11.99 15.37 -3.46
N ALA A 41 12.05 14.85 -4.68
CA ALA A 41 11.91 15.66 -5.90
C ALA A 41 10.53 16.34 -5.99
N THR A 42 9.47 15.69 -5.52
CA THR A 42 8.11 16.27 -5.41
C THR A 42 8.07 17.54 -4.54
N LEU A 43 9.02 17.67 -3.60
CA LEU A 43 9.14 18.82 -2.71
C LEU A 43 10.27 19.78 -3.12
N GLY A 44 10.94 19.53 -4.26
CA GLY A 44 12.11 20.31 -4.68
C GLY A 44 13.35 20.11 -3.79
N LEU A 45 13.42 19.00 -3.04
CA LEU A 45 14.51 18.69 -2.12
C LEU A 45 15.55 17.76 -2.77
N ALA A 46 16.82 17.94 -2.39
CA ALA A 46 17.84 16.95 -2.68
C ALA A 46 17.73 15.76 -1.69
N PRO A 47 17.88 14.51 -2.11
CA PRO A 47 17.83 13.37 -1.19
C PRO A 47 19.06 13.36 -0.26
N LEU A 48 18.83 13.41 1.06
CA LEU A 48 19.84 13.26 2.09
C LEU A 48 19.88 11.83 2.63
N ALA A 49 21.03 11.41 3.13
CA ALA A 49 21.18 10.06 3.69
C ALA A 49 20.29 9.84 4.93
N ASP A 50 20.22 10.84 5.80
CA ASP A 50 19.44 10.78 7.05
C ASP A 50 17.95 11.09 6.82
N GLY A 51 17.64 11.81 5.74
CA GLY A 51 16.29 12.24 5.40
C GLY A 51 15.91 13.60 5.96
N TYR A 52 14.60 13.83 6.07
CA TYR A 52 14.00 15.03 6.60
C TYR A 52 12.80 14.67 7.49
N GLY A 53 12.47 15.56 8.42
CA GLY A 53 11.15 15.67 9.00
C GLY A 53 10.35 16.75 8.27
N LEU A 54 9.05 16.51 8.06
CA LEU A 54 8.13 17.49 7.50
C LEU A 54 7.10 17.85 8.57
N VAL A 55 6.91 19.14 8.81
CA VAL A 55 5.89 19.67 9.72
C VAL A 55 4.87 20.44 8.91
N LEU A 56 3.63 19.98 8.94
CA LEU A 56 2.52 20.60 8.22
C LEU A 56 1.71 21.42 9.23
N GLY A 57 1.55 22.70 8.95
CA GLY A 57 0.86 23.62 9.85
C GLY A 57 0.20 24.79 9.12
N GLN A 58 -0.43 25.65 9.92
CA GLN A 58 -1.02 26.91 9.47
C GLN A 58 -0.40 28.08 10.22
N ASP A 59 -0.29 29.25 9.58
CA ASP A 59 -0.06 30.49 10.32
C ASP A 59 -1.36 31.02 10.97
N GLY A 60 -1.27 32.13 11.71
CA GLY A 60 -2.42 32.74 12.37
C GLY A 60 -3.52 33.24 11.42
N ALA A 61 -3.18 33.49 10.14
CA ALA A 61 -4.15 33.85 9.11
C ALA A 61 -4.85 32.63 8.51
N GLY A 62 -4.31 31.43 8.69
CA GLY A 62 -4.80 30.17 8.13
C GLY A 62 -4.05 29.71 6.89
N ALA A 63 -2.98 30.41 6.48
CA ALA A 63 -2.22 30.02 5.31
C ALA A 63 -1.41 28.75 5.61
N ARG A 64 -1.37 27.84 4.63
CA ARG A 64 -0.79 26.50 4.78
C ARG A 64 0.71 26.52 4.50
N TRP A 65 1.47 25.88 5.38
CA TRP A 65 2.92 25.77 5.25
C TRP A 65 3.40 24.35 5.57
N THR A 66 4.47 23.95 4.87
CA THR A 66 5.25 22.74 5.14
C THR A 66 6.67 23.14 5.50
N VAL A 67 7.05 22.97 6.77
CA VAL A 67 8.41 23.23 7.25
C VAL A 67 9.24 21.95 7.14
N VAL A 68 10.36 22.05 6.42
CA VAL A 68 11.31 20.95 6.20
C VAL A 68 12.44 21.08 7.21
N ILE A 69 12.67 20.01 7.98
CA ILE A 69 13.64 19.96 9.08
C ILE A 69 14.65 18.86 8.79
N ASP A 70 15.96 19.12 8.96
CA ASP A 70 17.01 18.11 8.79
C ASP A 70 17.36 17.36 10.09
N ASP A 71 16.92 17.84 11.26
CA ASP A 71 16.86 17.05 12.49
C ASP A 71 15.68 16.06 12.47
N VAL A 72 15.92 14.92 11.81
CA VAL A 72 14.95 13.82 11.73
C VAL A 72 14.62 13.23 13.09
N SER A 73 15.57 13.24 14.03
CA SER A 73 15.39 12.66 15.36
C SER A 73 14.38 13.46 16.18
N LEU A 74 14.46 14.79 16.12
CA LEU A 74 13.49 15.68 16.75
C LEU A 74 12.05 15.37 16.28
N VAL A 75 11.85 15.28 14.96
CA VAL A 75 10.52 15.01 14.39
C VAL A 75 10.05 13.58 14.71
N ALA A 76 10.94 12.60 14.67
CA ALA A 76 10.61 11.22 15.02
C ALA A 76 10.17 11.09 16.50
N VAL A 77 10.84 11.80 17.42
CA VAL A 77 10.48 11.83 18.85
C VAL A 77 9.11 12.49 19.05
N ALA A 78 8.81 13.58 18.34
CA ALA A 78 7.49 14.22 18.40
C ALA A 78 6.38 13.25 17.96
N ILE A 79 6.54 12.60 16.80
CA ILE A 79 5.58 11.61 16.29
C ILE A 79 5.38 10.47 17.30
N ALA A 80 6.47 9.87 17.79
CA ALA A 80 6.39 8.77 18.75
C ALA A 80 5.70 9.17 20.07
N SER A 81 5.90 10.42 20.52
CA SER A 81 5.24 10.95 21.71
C SER A 81 3.73 11.09 21.50
N TRP A 82 3.31 11.67 20.37
CA TRP A 82 1.89 11.80 20.01
C TRP A 82 1.21 10.44 19.79
N ASP A 83 1.88 9.49 19.14
CA ASP A 83 1.38 8.12 18.95
C ASP A 83 1.15 7.40 20.29
N CYS A 84 1.93 7.74 21.32
CA CYS A 84 1.75 7.25 22.69
C CYS A 84 0.74 8.06 23.52
N GLY A 85 0.10 9.09 22.93
CA GLY A 85 -0.83 9.98 23.61
C GLY A 85 -0.17 10.96 24.59
N MET A 86 1.13 11.22 24.45
CA MET A 86 1.86 12.20 25.26
C MET A 86 1.88 13.56 24.58
N GLU A 87 1.85 14.63 25.38
CA GLU A 87 2.07 15.99 24.88
C GLU A 87 3.55 16.16 24.51
N TYR A 88 3.78 16.77 23.35
CA TYR A 88 5.11 17.15 22.89
C TYR A 88 5.02 18.41 22.04
N GLU A 89 5.77 19.44 22.40
CA GLU A 89 5.88 20.68 21.65
C GLU A 89 7.06 20.57 20.67
N LEU A 90 6.74 20.50 19.37
CA LEU A 90 7.74 20.44 18.32
C LEU A 90 8.23 21.85 17.99
N SER A 91 9.40 22.20 18.54
CA SER A 91 10.06 23.49 18.33
C SER A 91 11.44 23.27 17.72
N PRO A 92 11.56 23.30 16.38
CA PRO A 92 12.85 23.16 15.73
C PRO A 92 13.73 24.38 15.94
N ASP A 93 15.03 24.15 16.12
CA ASP A 93 16.03 25.22 16.08
C ASP A 93 16.06 25.84 14.68
N GLU A 94 16.26 27.16 14.57
CA GLU A 94 16.32 27.87 13.29
C GLU A 94 17.36 27.26 12.32
N GLY A 95 18.47 26.73 12.88
CA GLY A 95 19.52 26.09 12.10
C GLY A 95 19.16 24.71 11.53
N ALA A 96 18.11 24.07 12.05
CA ALA A 96 17.61 22.78 11.56
C ALA A 96 16.52 22.94 10.49
N VAL A 97 15.98 24.15 10.32
CA VAL A 97 14.97 24.45 9.29
C VAL A 97 15.68 24.65 7.95
N VAL A 98 15.39 23.75 7.00
CA VAL A 98 15.97 23.77 5.66
C VAL A 98 15.20 24.71 4.73
N SER A 99 13.87 24.64 4.80
CA SER A 99 12.96 25.47 4.00
C SER A 99 11.55 25.47 4.57
N ALA A 100 10.81 26.54 4.28
CA ALA A 100 9.38 26.63 4.50
C ALA A 100 8.69 26.67 3.13
N LEU A 101 8.02 25.57 2.76
CA LEU A 101 7.35 25.42 1.48
C LEU A 101 5.88 25.83 1.62
N PRO A 102 5.34 26.66 0.71
CA PRO A 102 3.92 27.01 0.74
C PRO A 102 3.05 25.79 0.44
N GLY A 103 1.88 25.70 1.07
CA GLY A 103 0.94 24.59 0.88
C GLY A 103 1.32 23.31 1.63
N TRP A 104 0.55 22.24 1.39
CA TRP A 104 0.78 20.92 1.99
C TRP A 104 0.93 19.84 0.93
N PRO A 105 1.93 18.95 1.05
CA PRO A 105 2.10 17.84 0.12
C PRO A 105 1.15 16.67 0.41
N LEU A 106 0.42 16.71 1.53
CA LEU A 106 -0.52 15.70 1.98
C LEU A 106 -1.89 16.32 2.21
N ALA A 107 -2.95 15.55 1.93
CA ALA A 107 -4.31 15.99 2.16
C ALA A 107 -4.58 16.04 3.68
N LEU A 108 -4.86 17.23 4.20
CA LEU A 108 -5.35 17.44 5.56
C LEU A 108 -6.67 18.19 5.49
N SER A 109 -7.60 17.80 6.36
CA SER A 109 -8.94 18.38 6.44
C SER A 109 -9.19 19.15 7.74
N VAL A 110 -8.16 19.27 8.59
CA VAL A 110 -8.25 19.86 9.93
C VAL A 110 -7.65 21.26 9.94
N SER A 111 -8.21 22.12 10.79
CA SER A 111 -7.69 23.46 11.06
C SER A 111 -7.27 23.56 12.52
N ALA A 112 -6.29 24.42 12.81
CA ALA A 112 -5.94 24.74 14.17
C ALA A 112 -7.12 25.43 14.89
N PRO A 113 -7.40 25.11 16.17
CA PRO A 113 -8.50 25.74 16.89
C PRO A 113 -8.36 27.27 16.95
N GLY A 114 -9.41 27.99 16.51
CA GLY A 114 -9.44 29.46 16.52
C GLY A 114 -8.73 30.13 15.34
N VAL A 115 -8.12 29.36 14.43
CA VAL A 115 -7.50 29.84 13.19
C VAL A 115 -8.51 29.73 12.03
N PRO A 116 -8.48 30.65 11.03
CA PRO A 116 -9.31 30.53 9.83
C PRO A 116 -9.10 29.24 9.04
N ASP A 117 -10.01 28.99 8.09
CA ASP A 117 -9.96 27.81 7.24
C ASP A 117 -8.63 27.75 6.43
N PRO A 118 -8.04 26.56 6.24
CA PRO A 118 -6.77 26.40 5.55
C PRO A 118 -6.86 26.86 4.10
N HIS A 119 -5.94 27.73 3.70
CA HIS A 119 -5.84 28.23 2.33
C HIS A 119 -4.38 28.37 1.89
N ASP A 120 -4.17 28.45 0.58
CA ASP A 120 -2.83 28.71 0.06
C ASP A 120 -2.39 30.14 0.39
N PRO A 121 -1.12 30.35 0.80
CA PRO A 121 -0.60 31.69 1.01
C PRO A 121 -0.63 32.49 -0.29
N GLU A 122 -0.76 33.81 -0.17
CA GLU A 122 -0.63 34.71 -1.31
C GLU A 122 0.75 34.55 -1.94
N HIS A 123 0.81 34.46 -3.27
CA HIS A 123 2.07 34.24 -3.96
C HIS A 123 2.96 35.49 -3.89
N ASP A 124 4.04 35.39 -3.13
CA ASP A 124 5.11 36.39 -3.08
C ASP A 124 6.37 35.85 -3.80
N PRO A 125 6.73 36.38 -4.98
CA PRO A 125 7.89 35.91 -5.73
C PRO A 125 9.24 36.25 -5.06
N GLU A 126 9.28 37.10 -4.04
CA GLU A 126 10.51 37.37 -3.27
C GLU A 126 10.80 36.28 -2.23
N ILE A 127 9.79 35.49 -1.85
CA ILE A 127 9.85 34.50 -0.76
C ILE A 127 9.53 33.08 -1.26
N MET A 128 8.77 32.95 -2.36
CA MET A 128 8.29 31.67 -2.90
C MET A 128 8.95 31.34 -4.24
N ASP A 129 9.73 30.25 -4.26
CA ASP A 129 10.38 29.74 -5.46
C ASP A 129 9.45 28.96 -6.42
N GLY A 130 8.17 28.80 -6.05
CA GLY A 130 7.20 28.01 -6.82
C GLY A 130 5.77 28.13 -6.33
N PRO A 131 4.83 27.44 -6.99
CA PRO A 131 3.45 27.37 -6.53
C PRO A 131 3.34 26.61 -5.20
N PRO A 132 2.28 26.83 -4.41
CA PRO A 132 1.96 26.03 -3.24
C PRO A 132 1.91 24.53 -3.55
N LEU A 133 2.45 23.73 -2.63
CA LEU A 133 2.37 22.28 -2.65
C LEU A 133 0.90 21.85 -2.64
N THR A 134 0.59 20.95 -3.57
CA THR A 134 -0.72 20.33 -3.69
C THR A 134 -0.56 18.83 -3.52
N PRO A 135 -1.42 18.16 -2.74
CA PRO A 135 -1.37 16.72 -2.60
C PRO A 135 -1.57 16.02 -3.96
N PRO A 136 -0.89 14.88 -4.21
CA PRO A 136 -1.16 14.10 -5.41
C PRO A 136 -2.64 13.71 -5.49
N ASN A 137 -3.20 13.69 -6.72
CA ASN A 137 -4.60 13.31 -6.92
C ASN A 137 -4.82 11.82 -6.62
N THR A 138 -5.69 11.54 -5.66
CA THR A 138 -6.09 10.19 -5.23
C THR A 138 -7.56 9.88 -5.54
N GLU A 139 -8.28 10.77 -6.25
CA GLU A 139 -9.67 10.56 -6.63
C GLU A 139 -9.82 9.61 -7.84
N THR A 140 -8.74 9.43 -8.60
CA THR A 140 -8.71 8.55 -9.77
C THR A 140 -7.60 7.53 -9.63
N TRP A 141 -7.78 6.34 -10.23
CA TRP A 141 -6.72 5.34 -10.22
C TRP A 141 -5.49 5.85 -10.98
N GLY A 142 -4.35 5.68 -10.33
CA GLY A 142 -3.03 6.08 -10.82
C GLY A 142 -1.96 5.74 -9.78
N PRO A 143 -0.70 6.15 -10.00
CA PRO A 143 0.41 5.73 -9.15
C PRO A 143 0.21 6.05 -7.67
N ALA A 144 -0.31 7.24 -7.35
CA ALA A 144 -0.61 7.65 -5.98
C ALA A 144 -1.64 6.72 -5.31
N GLN A 145 -2.76 6.44 -6.00
CA GLN A 145 -3.82 5.57 -5.49
C GLN A 145 -3.36 4.12 -5.37
N ARG A 146 -2.57 3.62 -6.33
CA ARG A 146 -1.95 2.29 -6.28
C ARG A 146 -1.05 2.15 -5.04
N ARG A 147 -0.21 3.15 -4.77
CA ARG A 147 0.69 3.13 -3.61
C ARG A 147 -0.08 3.20 -2.28
N LEU A 148 -1.14 4.00 -2.21
CA LEU A 148 -2.02 4.03 -1.03
C LEU A 148 -2.74 2.69 -0.83
N GLY A 149 -3.22 2.05 -1.91
CA GLY A 149 -3.79 0.71 -1.83
C GLY A 149 -2.81 -0.34 -1.30
N ALA A 150 -1.54 -0.25 -1.72
CA ALA A 150 -0.48 -1.10 -1.18
C ALA A 150 -0.21 -0.83 0.32
N ASP A 151 -0.19 0.44 0.73
CA ASP A 151 -0.02 0.81 2.15
C ASP A 151 -1.20 0.28 3.00
N GLU A 152 -2.43 0.36 2.48
CA GLU A 152 -3.62 -0.16 3.16
C GLU A 152 -3.57 -1.69 3.29
N ILE A 153 -3.14 -2.41 2.26
CA ILE A 153 -2.93 -3.87 2.33
C ILE A 153 -1.87 -4.22 3.37
N ALA A 154 -0.78 -3.46 3.43
CA ALA A 154 0.27 -3.66 4.42
C ALA A 154 -0.26 -3.45 5.85
N LEU A 155 -1.06 -2.41 6.06
CA LEU A 155 -1.67 -2.08 7.35
C LEU A 155 -2.72 -3.11 7.79
N GLN A 156 -3.58 -3.54 6.86
CA GLN A 156 -4.70 -4.45 7.11
C GLN A 156 -4.40 -5.90 6.70
N TRP A 157 -3.13 -6.31 6.71
CA TRP A 157 -2.69 -7.60 6.17
C TRP A 157 -3.58 -8.77 6.58
N ALA A 158 -3.88 -8.89 7.88
CA ALA A 158 -4.67 -9.99 8.42
C ALA A 158 -6.06 -10.07 7.77
N SER A 159 -6.75 -8.94 7.61
CA SER A 159 -8.09 -8.89 7.00
C SER A 159 -8.06 -9.22 5.51
N TRP A 160 -7.03 -8.77 4.78
CA TRP A 160 -6.87 -9.11 3.36
C TRP A 160 -6.54 -10.59 3.15
N ARG A 161 -5.66 -11.15 3.98
CA ARG A 161 -5.22 -12.54 3.86
C ARG A 161 -6.35 -13.53 4.14
N GLU A 162 -7.26 -13.23 5.07
CA GLU A 162 -8.43 -14.05 5.39
C GLU A 162 -9.42 -14.18 4.23
N GLN A 163 -9.45 -13.21 3.31
CA GLN A 163 -10.37 -13.21 2.18
C GLN A 163 -9.90 -14.08 1.01
N ILE A 164 -8.65 -14.57 1.05
CA ILE A 164 -8.06 -15.37 -0.03
C ILE A 164 -8.02 -16.83 0.35
N ASP A 165 -8.66 -17.63 -0.51
CA ASP A 165 -8.55 -19.08 -0.49
C ASP A 165 -7.20 -19.50 -1.08
N ASP A 166 -6.54 -20.47 -0.45
CA ASP A 166 -5.28 -21.03 -0.94
C ASP A 166 -5.45 -21.73 -2.30
N SER A 167 -6.67 -22.11 -2.66
CA SER A 167 -7.00 -22.63 -3.99
C SER A 167 -6.93 -21.58 -5.11
N ALA A 168 -6.94 -20.28 -4.76
CA ALA A 168 -6.79 -19.19 -5.72
C ALA A 168 -5.35 -19.01 -6.22
N PHE A 169 -4.38 -19.65 -5.54
CA PHE A 169 -2.99 -19.66 -5.98
C PHE A 169 -2.76 -20.78 -7.01
N LEU A 170 -2.15 -20.43 -8.14
CA LEU A 170 -1.67 -21.43 -9.09
C LEU A 170 -0.52 -22.21 -8.45
N THR A 171 -0.73 -23.48 -8.11
CA THR A 171 0.34 -24.43 -7.77
C THR A 171 0.75 -25.19 -9.01
N ASP A 172 2.05 -25.22 -9.32
CA ASP A 172 2.62 -25.99 -10.44
C ASP A 172 2.86 -27.47 -10.05
N ASP A 173 2.28 -27.93 -8.94
CA ASP A 173 2.45 -29.29 -8.43
C ASP A 173 1.28 -30.18 -8.85
N ALA A 174 1.32 -30.60 -10.11
CA ALA A 174 0.60 -31.78 -10.57
C ALA A 174 1.47 -32.54 -11.57
N ASP A 175 2.59 -33.10 -11.11
CA ASP A 175 3.17 -34.26 -11.77
C ASP A 175 3.90 -35.20 -10.78
N ASP A 176 3.48 -36.47 -10.86
CA ASP A 176 4.18 -37.69 -10.46
C ASP A 176 4.12 -38.17 -8.99
N VAL A 177 3.03 -38.86 -8.64
CA VAL A 177 3.16 -40.24 -8.15
C VAL A 177 2.12 -41.13 -8.84
N GLY A 178 2.54 -41.72 -9.95
CA GLY A 178 1.87 -42.88 -10.53
C GLY A 178 1.88 -44.07 -9.55
N GLY A 179 0.70 -44.66 -9.34
CA GLY A 179 0.52 -45.86 -8.52
C GLY A 179 -0.63 -46.72 -9.01
N ALA A 180 -0.51 -47.29 -10.21
CA ALA A 180 -1.41 -48.33 -10.70
C ALA A 180 -1.00 -49.71 -10.16
N SER A 181 -1.91 -50.38 -9.43
CA SER A 181 -2.00 -51.84 -9.22
C SER A 181 -3.23 -52.09 -8.32
N ALA A 182 -4.11 -53.08 -8.45
CA ALA A 182 -4.35 -54.18 -9.37
C ALA A 182 -5.82 -54.61 -9.18
N ALA A 183 -6.36 -55.31 -10.17
CA ALA A 183 -7.68 -55.94 -10.15
C ALA A 183 -7.71 -57.20 -9.24
N GLU A 184 -8.88 -57.45 -8.63
CA GLU A 184 -9.48 -58.74 -8.23
C GLU A 184 -10.72 -58.38 -7.39
N GLY A 185 -11.94 -58.92 -7.51
CA GLY A 185 -12.59 -59.92 -8.35
C GLY A 185 -13.99 -60.14 -7.72
N ALA A 186 -15.07 -60.13 -8.49
CA ALA A 186 -16.40 -60.59 -8.03
C ALA A 186 -17.33 -60.88 -9.22
N ASP A 187 -17.29 -62.12 -9.69
CA ASP A 187 -18.36 -62.85 -10.38
C ASP A 187 -19.25 -63.48 -9.29
N GLY A 188 -20.57 -63.62 -9.32
CA GLY A 188 -21.64 -63.31 -10.28
C GLY A 188 -22.97 -63.71 -9.62
N THR A 189 -24.11 -63.50 -10.29
CA THR A 189 -25.29 -64.42 -10.38
C THR A 189 -26.59 -63.67 -10.69
N ASN A 190 -27.01 -63.79 -11.96
CA ASN A 190 -28.36 -64.02 -12.53
C ASN A 190 -29.63 -63.36 -11.96
N ALA A 191 -30.34 -62.64 -12.85
CA ALA A 191 -31.73 -62.91 -13.31
C ALA A 191 -32.15 -61.73 -14.22
N ASP A 192 -32.18 -61.90 -15.54
CA ASP A 192 -33.32 -62.37 -16.36
C ASP A 192 -34.48 -61.36 -16.52
N SER A 193 -35.01 -61.34 -17.74
CA SER A 193 -36.27 -60.74 -18.22
C SER A 193 -36.30 -59.27 -18.70
N THR A 194 -36.05 -59.10 -20.01
CA THR A 194 -36.79 -58.16 -20.91
C THR A 194 -38.19 -58.78 -21.19
N PRO A 195 -39.27 -58.02 -21.51
CA PRO A 195 -39.33 -57.16 -22.70
C PRO A 195 -40.09 -55.82 -22.54
N ALA A 196 -39.87 -54.94 -23.53
CA ALA A 196 -40.61 -53.72 -23.81
C ALA A 196 -42.12 -53.98 -24.12
N PRO A 197 -42.99 -52.95 -24.18
CA PRO A 197 -43.07 -52.17 -25.42
C PRO A 197 -43.36 -50.66 -25.29
N THR A 198 -42.99 -50.00 -26.36
CA THR A 198 -43.45 -48.75 -26.97
C THR A 198 -44.88 -48.31 -26.65
N THR A 199 -45.09 -47.01 -26.38
CA THR A 199 -46.12 -46.19 -27.03
C THR A 199 -45.79 -44.69 -26.91
N THR A 200 -45.77 -44.04 -28.07
CA THR A 200 -45.91 -42.61 -28.35
C THR A 200 -47.23 -42.07 -27.79
N ASP A 201 -47.26 -40.90 -27.15
CA ASP A 201 -48.16 -39.79 -27.52
C ASP A 201 -47.81 -38.49 -26.78
N SER A 202 -48.23 -37.40 -27.40
CA SER A 202 -47.99 -35.99 -27.11
C SER A 202 -49.01 -35.41 -26.11
N GLY A 203 -48.65 -34.29 -25.47
CA GLY A 203 -49.53 -33.43 -24.67
C GLY A 203 -48.68 -32.60 -23.70
N ASP A 204 -48.26 -31.40 -24.10
CA ASP A 204 -48.94 -30.11 -23.92
C ASP A 204 -48.93 -29.57 -22.47
N ALA A 205 -48.53 -28.30 -22.41
CA ALA A 205 -48.74 -27.28 -21.41
C ALA A 205 -48.18 -27.40 -19.97
N ALA A 206 -47.36 -26.38 -19.68
CA ALA A 206 -47.14 -25.71 -18.40
C ALA A 206 -46.24 -26.43 -17.38
N THR A 207 -45.14 -25.78 -17.00
CA THR A 207 -45.02 -25.06 -15.71
C THR A 207 -43.75 -24.20 -15.73
N ALA A 208 -43.85 -23.02 -15.11
CA ALA A 208 -42.77 -22.09 -14.87
C ALA A 208 -41.66 -22.66 -13.96
N THR A 209 -40.57 -21.91 -13.86
CA THR A 209 -39.41 -22.01 -12.95
C THR A 209 -38.25 -22.89 -13.42
N ALA A 210 -37.11 -22.26 -13.70
CA ALA A 210 -35.86 -22.45 -12.95
C ALA A 210 -34.72 -21.68 -13.65
N SER A 211 -34.00 -20.93 -12.83
CA SER A 211 -32.58 -20.60 -12.92
C SER A 211 -31.97 -20.43 -14.32
N GLY A 212 -31.75 -19.16 -14.67
CA GLY A 212 -30.74 -18.77 -15.65
C GLY A 212 -29.40 -19.37 -15.24
N SER A 213 -28.90 -20.21 -16.12
CA SER A 213 -27.70 -21.01 -16.03
C SER A 213 -26.44 -20.16 -16.01
N ASP A 214 -25.62 -20.42 -15.00
CA ASP A 214 -24.19 -20.68 -15.11
C ASP A 214 -23.49 -20.05 -16.31
N THR A 215 -22.98 -18.85 -16.11
CA THR A 215 -21.76 -18.37 -16.77
C THR A 215 -20.71 -18.05 -15.71
N GLU A 216 -20.50 -18.98 -14.77
CA GLU A 216 -19.23 -19.10 -14.06
C GLU A 216 -18.42 -20.17 -14.79
N ALA A 217 -17.95 -19.80 -15.97
CA ALA A 217 -16.82 -20.49 -16.58
C ALA A 217 -15.58 -20.12 -15.75
N GLN A 218 -15.35 -20.92 -14.71
CA GLN A 218 -14.09 -21.09 -14.01
C GLN A 218 -12.97 -21.16 -15.04
N SER A 219 -12.29 -20.03 -15.25
CA SER A 219 -11.06 -20.01 -16.03
C SER A 219 -9.96 -20.57 -15.14
N THR A 220 -9.52 -21.79 -15.43
CA THR A 220 -8.15 -22.24 -15.17
C THR A 220 -7.20 -21.25 -15.86
N ARG A 221 -6.88 -20.17 -15.14
CA ARG A 221 -6.34 -18.94 -15.71
C ARG A 221 -4.84 -19.12 -15.96
N ALA A 222 -4.42 -18.94 -17.20
CA ALA A 222 -3.01 -18.88 -17.57
C ALA A 222 -2.24 -17.92 -16.65
N PRO A 223 -0.94 -18.16 -16.38
CA PRO A 223 -0.17 -17.33 -15.45
C PRO A 223 -0.24 -15.85 -15.84
N HIS A 224 -0.64 -15.02 -14.89
CA HIS A 224 -0.90 -13.60 -15.12
C HIS A 224 0.36 -12.90 -15.64
N ALA A 225 0.31 -12.35 -16.86
CA ALA A 225 1.49 -11.76 -17.49
C ALA A 225 2.06 -10.58 -16.67
N GLY A 226 1.19 -9.78 -16.06
CA GLY A 226 1.58 -8.69 -15.16
C GLY A 226 2.34 -9.18 -13.92
N ILE A 227 1.90 -10.27 -13.29
CA ILE A 227 2.58 -10.83 -12.10
C ILE A 227 3.98 -11.33 -12.48
N ARG A 228 4.11 -12.05 -13.60
CA ARG A 228 5.42 -12.53 -14.08
C ARG A 228 6.39 -11.39 -14.37
N ARG A 229 5.90 -10.29 -14.96
CA ARG A 229 6.69 -9.07 -15.17
C ARG A 229 7.17 -8.51 -13.83
N VAL A 230 6.26 -8.31 -12.89
CA VAL A 230 6.59 -7.77 -11.56
C VAL A 230 7.63 -8.65 -10.85
N LEU A 231 7.42 -9.97 -10.79
CA LEU A 231 8.38 -10.86 -10.14
C LEU A 231 9.76 -10.85 -10.81
N ALA A 232 9.82 -10.70 -12.14
CA ALA A 232 11.09 -10.55 -12.85
C ALA A 232 11.78 -9.22 -12.53
N GLU A 233 11.04 -8.11 -12.49
CA GLU A 233 11.57 -6.79 -12.14
C GLU A 233 12.03 -6.73 -10.68
N VAL A 234 11.23 -7.25 -9.74
CA VAL A 234 11.57 -7.36 -8.32
C VAL A 234 12.81 -8.22 -8.12
N ARG A 235 12.96 -9.33 -8.86
CA ARG A 235 14.15 -10.18 -8.78
C ARG A 235 15.39 -9.43 -9.27
N ALA A 236 15.27 -8.63 -10.32
CA ALA A 236 16.37 -7.83 -10.84
C ALA A 236 16.90 -6.80 -9.81
N TYR A 237 16.08 -6.38 -8.84
CA TYR A 237 16.55 -5.52 -7.75
C TYR A 237 17.64 -6.18 -6.91
N VAL A 238 17.61 -7.50 -6.73
CA VAL A 238 18.64 -8.23 -5.96
C VAL A 238 20.02 -8.10 -6.60
N ASP A 239 20.08 -8.13 -7.94
CA ASP A 239 21.33 -8.02 -8.70
C ASP A 239 21.74 -6.55 -8.93
N SER A 240 20.76 -5.68 -9.15
CA SER A 240 20.96 -4.25 -9.39
C SER A 240 20.07 -3.44 -8.44
N PRO A 241 20.58 -3.10 -7.24
CA PRO A 241 19.78 -2.44 -6.20
C PRO A 241 19.06 -1.18 -6.71
N PRO A 242 17.76 -1.02 -6.38
CA PRO A 242 16.99 0.14 -6.78
C PRO A 242 17.38 1.38 -5.97
N PRO A 243 16.87 2.58 -6.34
CA PRO A 243 16.92 3.76 -5.49
C PRO A 243 16.44 3.48 -4.05
N LEU A 244 17.00 4.22 -3.09
CA LEU A 244 16.67 4.08 -1.68
C LEU A 244 15.17 4.27 -1.44
N GLY A 245 14.61 3.48 -0.52
CA GLY A 245 13.19 3.53 -0.19
C GLY A 245 12.26 2.85 -1.20
N ARG A 246 12.79 2.36 -2.33
CA ARG A 246 11.99 1.54 -3.26
C ARG A 246 11.64 0.18 -2.67
N VAL A 247 12.50 -0.38 -1.82
CA VAL A 247 12.24 -1.57 -1.02
C VAL A 247 12.33 -1.21 0.45
N ARG A 248 11.22 -1.37 1.18
CA ARG A 248 11.07 -1.04 2.60
C ARG A 248 10.63 -2.27 3.38
N SER A 249 11.09 -2.38 4.62
CA SER A 249 10.81 -3.53 5.49
C SER A 249 10.37 -3.08 6.87
N ALA A 250 9.16 -3.46 7.26
CA ALA A 250 8.58 -3.18 8.57
C ALA A 250 8.41 -4.47 9.38
N PHE A 251 8.42 -4.35 10.71
CA PHE A 251 8.11 -5.48 11.59
C PHE A 251 6.66 -5.92 11.38
N ALA A 252 6.45 -7.23 11.29
CA ALA A 252 5.13 -7.86 11.36
C ALA A 252 5.02 -8.67 12.66
N SER A 253 3.92 -9.42 12.83
CA SER A 253 3.76 -10.31 13.98
C SER A 253 4.76 -11.47 13.95
N GLY A 254 5.30 -11.82 15.13
CA GLY A 254 6.32 -12.87 15.26
C GLY A 254 7.69 -12.43 14.76
N ASP A 255 8.39 -13.33 14.07
CA ASP A 255 9.70 -13.06 13.45
C ASP A 255 9.57 -12.59 11.98
N ALA A 256 8.33 -12.44 11.49
CA ALA A 256 8.05 -12.06 10.13
C ALA A 256 8.19 -10.56 9.89
N ARG A 257 8.34 -10.20 8.61
CA ARG A 257 8.42 -8.80 8.18
C ARG A 257 7.46 -8.56 7.03
N THR A 258 6.85 -7.39 7.03
CA THR A 258 6.07 -6.88 5.91
C THR A 258 7.02 -6.11 5.00
N LEU A 259 7.12 -6.57 3.76
CA LEU A 259 7.94 -5.97 2.72
C LEU A 259 7.06 -5.16 1.79
N ARG A 260 7.54 -3.98 1.44
CA ARG A 260 6.98 -3.13 0.39
C ARG A 260 8.05 -2.93 -0.67
N ALA A 261 7.74 -3.26 -1.92
CA ALA A 261 8.59 -3.00 -3.07
C ALA A 261 7.80 -2.31 -4.18
N ASP A 262 8.34 -1.24 -4.76
CA ASP A 262 7.70 -0.43 -5.81
C ASP A 262 8.43 -0.56 -7.15
N GLY A 263 7.75 -0.27 -8.24
CA GLY A 263 8.39 -0.08 -9.53
C GLY A 263 7.47 0.57 -10.57
N PRO A 264 7.98 0.76 -11.80
CA PRO A 264 7.23 1.45 -12.84
C PRO A 264 5.91 0.74 -13.18
N GLY A 265 4.81 1.33 -12.73
CA GLY A 265 3.46 0.83 -12.98
C GLY A 265 3.00 -0.27 -12.03
N TRP A 266 3.71 -0.56 -10.93
CA TRP A 266 3.30 -1.60 -10.00
C TRP A 266 3.73 -1.36 -8.55
N SER A 267 2.99 -2.01 -7.66
CA SER A 267 3.28 -2.04 -6.23
C SER A 267 3.17 -3.47 -5.70
N MET A 268 4.12 -3.90 -4.87
CA MET A 268 4.08 -5.21 -4.23
C MET A 268 4.15 -5.08 -2.70
N VAL A 269 3.28 -5.80 -2.01
CA VAL A 269 3.28 -5.97 -0.56
C VAL A 269 3.43 -7.45 -0.26
N ALA A 270 4.34 -7.84 0.61
CA ALA A 270 4.58 -9.24 0.92
C ALA A 270 4.86 -9.46 2.39
N ARG A 271 4.63 -10.68 2.87
CA ARG A 271 5.12 -11.13 4.17
C ARG A 271 6.14 -12.23 3.99
N THR A 272 7.28 -12.09 4.68
CA THR A 272 8.39 -13.06 4.59
C THR A 272 8.01 -14.49 4.97
N ASP A 273 6.92 -14.66 5.73
CA ASP A 273 6.40 -15.94 6.20
C ASP A 273 5.14 -16.43 5.47
N ASP A 274 4.67 -15.74 4.42
CA ASP A 274 3.37 -16.05 3.78
C ASP A 274 3.43 -15.83 2.24
N ILE A 275 2.62 -14.91 1.72
CA ILE A 275 2.40 -14.63 0.29
C ILE A 275 2.82 -13.21 -0.09
N ALA A 276 2.58 -12.83 -1.34
CA ALA A 276 2.63 -11.45 -1.78
C ALA A 276 1.34 -11.01 -2.49
N PHE A 277 1.15 -9.70 -2.55
CA PHE A 277 0.09 -9.00 -3.26
C PHE A 277 0.72 -8.04 -4.24
N VAL A 278 0.19 -7.99 -5.47
CA VAL A 278 0.63 -7.09 -6.52
C VAL A 278 -0.55 -6.23 -6.97
N LEU A 279 -0.30 -4.93 -7.11
CA LEU A 279 -1.21 -3.95 -7.70
C LEU A 279 -0.55 -3.37 -8.94
N LEU A 280 -1.31 -3.15 -10.01
CA LEU A 280 -0.82 -2.67 -11.30
C LEU A 280 -1.57 -1.40 -11.72
N ASP A 281 -0.89 -0.47 -12.38
CA ASP A 281 -1.55 0.71 -12.95
C ASP A 281 -2.56 0.33 -14.03
N ASP A 282 -2.23 -0.67 -14.84
CA ASP A 282 -3.06 -1.13 -15.97
C ASP A 282 -4.30 -1.94 -15.54
N GLU A 283 -4.38 -2.32 -14.25
CA GLU A 283 -5.47 -3.11 -13.69
C GLU A 283 -6.05 -2.41 -12.46
N PRO A 284 -6.87 -1.36 -12.67
CA PRO A 284 -7.34 -0.50 -11.60
C PRO A 284 -8.21 -1.23 -10.59
N GLY A 285 -7.88 -1.09 -9.30
CA GLY A 285 -8.64 -1.66 -8.18
C GLY A 285 -8.45 -3.16 -7.98
N GLU A 286 -7.67 -3.82 -8.84
CA GLU A 286 -7.40 -5.25 -8.71
C GLU A 286 -6.20 -5.50 -7.77
N VAL A 287 -6.37 -6.48 -6.88
CA VAL A 287 -5.34 -6.95 -5.96
C VAL A 287 -4.98 -8.37 -6.35
N LEU A 288 -3.79 -8.56 -6.89
CA LEU A 288 -3.36 -9.82 -7.48
C LEU A 288 -2.54 -10.64 -6.47
N PRO A 289 -3.08 -11.74 -5.93
CA PRO A 289 -2.36 -12.57 -4.99
C PRO A 289 -1.28 -13.41 -5.68
N VAL A 290 -0.12 -13.54 -5.04
CA VAL A 290 1.01 -14.35 -5.48
C VAL A 290 1.32 -15.37 -4.39
N GLY A 291 1.06 -16.64 -4.70
CA GLY A 291 1.30 -17.74 -3.78
C GLY A 291 2.78 -17.89 -3.45
N ARG A 292 3.05 -18.53 -2.31
CA ARG A 292 4.42 -18.73 -1.81
C ARG A 292 5.31 -19.45 -2.82
N GLY A 293 4.87 -20.62 -3.31
CA GLY A 293 5.68 -21.44 -4.23
C GLY A 293 7.11 -21.71 -3.73
N PRO A 294 8.00 -22.22 -4.60
CA PRO A 294 9.39 -22.49 -4.23
C PRO A 294 10.30 -21.25 -4.30
N GLU A 295 9.95 -20.24 -5.11
CA GLU A 295 10.85 -19.10 -5.40
C GLU A 295 10.62 -17.89 -4.51
N LEU A 296 9.37 -17.60 -4.12
CA LEU A 296 9.05 -16.38 -3.37
C LEU A 296 9.81 -16.27 -2.04
N PRO A 297 9.94 -17.33 -1.21
CA PRO A 297 10.62 -17.21 0.09
C PRO A 297 12.06 -16.71 -0.04
N GLY A 298 12.82 -17.24 -1.00
CA GLY A 298 14.20 -16.82 -1.24
C GLY A 298 14.29 -15.38 -1.76
N LEU A 299 13.33 -14.97 -2.61
CA LEU A 299 13.23 -13.60 -3.08
C LEU A 299 12.93 -12.63 -1.92
N LEU A 300 11.94 -12.94 -1.08
CA LEU A 300 11.56 -12.08 0.05
C LEU A 300 12.70 -11.96 1.07
N GLU A 301 13.43 -13.04 1.33
CA GLU A 301 14.62 -12.98 2.20
C GLU A 301 15.71 -12.06 1.63
N ALA A 302 15.95 -12.12 0.31
CA ALA A 302 16.91 -11.25 -0.35
C ALA A 302 16.47 -9.77 -0.31
N LEU A 303 15.18 -9.50 -0.54
CA LEU A 303 14.61 -8.16 -0.44
C LEU A 303 14.69 -7.62 1.00
N ASP A 304 14.39 -8.41 2.02
CA ASP A 304 14.48 -7.98 3.42
C ASP A 304 15.92 -7.61 3.85
N LYS A 305 16.92 -8.30 3.30
CA LYS A 305 18.34 -8.00 3.56
C LYS A 305 18.78 -6.68 2.95
N MET A 306 18.22 -6.29 1.80
CA MET A 306 18.55 -5.00 1.15
C MET A 306 17.65 -3.85 1.57
N ALA A 307 16.46 -4.13 2.09
CA ALA A 307 15.50 -3.12 2.47
C ALA A 307 16.10 -2.13 3.47
N VAL A 308 15.87 -0.84 3.24
CA VAL A 308 16.30 0.18 4.18
C VAL A 308 15.46 0.06 5.44
N ARG A 309 16.12 0.08 6.60
CA ARG A 309 15.48 -0.09 7.91
C ARG A 309 15.41 1.24 8.64
N PRO A 310 14.31 1.53 9.36
CA PRO A 310 14.33 2.58 10.35
C PRO A 310 15.42 2.27 11.38
N SER A 311 16.28 3.25 11.65
CA SER A 311 17.30 3.20 12.72
C SER A 311 16.67 3.30 14.10
#